data_AF-A0A3A9KXD1-F1
#
_entry.id   AF-A0A3A9KXD1-F1
#
_cell.length_a   1.000
_cell.length_b   1.000
_cell.length_c   1.000
_cell.angle_alpha   90.00
_cell.angle_beta   90.00
_cell.angle_gamma   90.00
#
_symmetry.space_group_name_H-M   'P 1'
#
loop_
_entity.id
_entity.type
_entity.pdbx_description
1 polymer ?
#
loop_
_entity_poly.entity_id
_entity_poly.type
_entity_poly.pdbx_seq_one_letter_code
_entity_poly.pdbx_strand_id
1 'polypeptide(L)'
;MGRKQVECILDVPHRHMIFTVPKELCQVFFKDRKKLNELAQEVAQVFDYWYKKKNKKRQLEVGVITVVHTFGRDLKFNPHALVTEGAIDKQK
;
A
#
# COMPACT_ATOMS: atom_id res chain seq x y z
N MET A 1 5.28 -9.01 -21.28
CA MET A 1 6.06 -9.02 -20.02
C MET A 1 5.13 -9.05 -18.79
N GLY A 2 4.20 -10.01 -18.72
CA GLY A 2 3.15 -10.02 -17.66
C GLY A 2 2.91 -11.36 -16.97
N ARG A 3 3.57 -12.46 -17.38
CA ARG A 3 3.37 -13.79 -16.78
C ARG A 3 4.07 -13.97 -15.43
N LYS A 4 5.27 -13.39 -15.27
CA LYS A 4 6.08 -13.55 -14.05
C LYS A 4 5.47 -12.94 -12.78
N GLN A 5 4.65 -11.89 -12.91
CA GLN A 5 4.09 -11.21 -11.74
C GLN A 5 2.94 -12.01 -11.13
N VAL A 6 2.12 -12.68 -11.95
CA VAL A 6 0.98 -13.49 -11.49
C VAL A 6 1.46 -14.73 -10.73
N GLU A 7 2.56 -15.35 -11.17
CA GLU A 7 3.16 -16.52 -10.51
C GLU A 7 3.75 -16.23 -9.12
N CYS A 8 4.03 -14.96 -8.80
CA CYS A 8 4.54 -14.53 -7.49
C CYS A 8 3.45 -13.92 -6.59
N ILE A 9 2.19 -13.89 -7.02
CA ILE A 9 1.09 -13.41 -6.19
C ILE A 9 0.75 -14.51 -5.19
N LEU A 10 0.85 -14.19 -3.91
CA LEU A 10 0.36 -15.05 -2.83
C LEU A 10 -1.16 -15.26 -3.02
N ASP A 11 -1.57 -16.52 -3.09
CA ASP A 11 -2.99 -16.91 -3.15
C ASP A 11 -3.63 -16.78 -1.76
N VAL A 12 -3.87 -15.53 -1.37
CA VAL A 12 -4.47 -15.16 -0.11
C VAL A 12 -5.61 -14.16 -0.36
N PRO A 13 -6.75 -14.27 0.34
CA PRO A 13 -7.78 -13.24 0.29
C PRO A 13 -7.20 -11.88 0.68
N HIS A 14 -7.36 -10.89 -0.21
CA HIS A 14 -6.84 -9.54 -0.01
C HIS A 14 -7.77 -8.52 -0.66
N ARG A 15 -7.69 -7.28 -0.17
CA ARG A 15 -8.39 -6.13 -0.73
C ARG A 15 -7.42 -5.25 -1.49
N HIS A 16 -7.80 -4.87 -2.71
CA HIS A 16 -7.09 -3.86 -3.48
C HIS A 16 -7.71 -2.48 -3.22
N MET A 17 -6.94 -1.59 -2.63
CA MET A 17 -7.34 -0.22 -2.33
C MET A 17 -6.47 0.77 -3.09
N ILE A 18 -7.06 1.87 -3.54
CA ILE A 18 -6.37 2.90 -4.32
C ILE A 18 -6.54 4.23 -3.61
N PHE A 19 -5.43 4.86 -3.26
CA PHE A 19 -5.41 6.19 -2.67
C PHE A 19 -5.44 7.23 -3.78
N THR A 20 -6.26 8.26 -3.61
CA THR A 20 -6.30 9.39 -4.52
C THR A 20 -5.34 10.46 -4.03
N VAL A 21 -4.42 10.89 -4.90
CA VAL A 21 -3.49 11.99 -4.62
C VAL A 21 -4.02 13.27 -5.26
N PRO A 22 -4.17 14.38 -4.51
CA PRO A 22 -4.48 15.69 -5.07
C PRO A 22 -3.51 16.08 -6.20
N LYS A 23 -4.03 16.68 -7.27
CA LYS A 23 -3.25 17.00 -8.48
C LYS A 23 -2.09 17.96 -8.17
N GLU A 24 -2.29 18.84 -7.21
CA GLU A 24 -1.31 19.83 -6.74
C GLU A 24 -0.07 19.14 -6.15
N LEU A 25 -0.27 18.01 -5.46
CA LEU A 25 0.82 17.23 -4.88
C LEU A 25 1.59 16.41 -5.90
N CYS A 26 1.05 16.19 -7.10
CA CYS A 26 1.77 15.47 -8.16
C CYS A 26 3.09 16.17 -8.53
N GLN A 27 3.12 17.51 -8.48
CA GLN A 27 4.34 18.29 -8.72
C GLN A 27 5.41 18.07 -7.63
N VAL A 28 4.99 17.83 -6.38
CA VAL A 28 5.92 17.53 -5.28
C VAL A 28 6.63 16.20 -5.56
N PHE A 29 5.88 15.16 -5.91
CA PHE A 29 6.43 13.84 -6.25
C PHE A 29 7.20 13.82 -7.58
N PHE A 30 6.90 14.74 -8.49
CA PHE A 30 7.67 14.90 -9.71
C PHE A 30 9.05 15.50 -9.42
N LYS A 31 9.10 16.56 -8.60
CA LYS A 31 10.34 17.25 -8.22
C LYS A 31 11.22 16.40 -7.30
N ASP A 32 10.62 15.67 -6.37
CA ASP A 32 11.34 14.78 -5.45
C ASP A 32 10.76 13.36 -5.50
N ARG A 33 11.45 12.51 -6.25
CA ARG A 33 11.06 11.10 -6.44
C ARG A 33 11.20 10.27 -5.16
N LYS A 34 12.00 10.69 -4.17
CA LYS A 34 12.15 9.96 -2.90
C LYS A 34 10.85 9.95 -2.12
N LYS A 35 10.04 11.00 -2.27
CA LYS A 35 8.72 11.13 -1.65
C LYS A 35 7.71 10.08 -2.10
N LEU A 36 7.94 9.41 -3.23
CA LEU A 36 7.11 8.29 -3.65
C LEU A 36 7.30 7.07 -2.73
N ASN A 37 8.53 6.83 -2.27
CA ASN A 37 8.80 5.78 -1.31
C ASN A 37 8.25 6.15 0.07
N GLU A 38 8.40 7.40 0.49
CA GLU A 38 7.77 7.94 1.71
C GLU A 38 6.24 7.71 1.65
N LEU A 39 5.59 8.13 0.55
CA LEU A 39 4.16 7.93 0.33
C LEU A 39 3.74 6.45 0.42
N ALA A 40 4.53 5.55 -0.17
CA ALA A 40 4.26 4.11 -0.10
C ALA A 40 4.34 3.57 1.34
N GLN A 41 5.32 4.04 2.12
CA GLN A 41 5.50 3.69 3.54
C GLN A 41 4.37 4.26 4.40
N GLU A 42 3.97 5.51 4.18
CA GLU A 42 2.87 6.15 4.91
C GLU A 42 1.55 5.44 4.69
N VAL A 43 1.25 4.99 3.47
CA VAL A 43 0.06 4.18 3.19
C VAL A 43 0.06 2.88 3.99
N ALA A 44 1.20 2.19 4.09
CA ALA A 44 1.31 0.98 4.89
C ALA A 44 1.11 1.27 6.40
N GLN A 45 1.69 2.37 6.90
CA GLN A 45 1.53 2.82 8.29
C GLN A 45 0.07 3.15 8.63
N VAL A 46 -0.68 3.77 7.71
CA VAL A 46 -2.10 4.07 7.91
C VAL A 46 -2.91 2.80 8.15
N PHE A 47 -2.68 1.74 7.37
CA PHE A 47 -3.34 0.46 7.59
C PHE A 47 -2.93 -0.16 8.92
N ASP A 48 -1.62 -0.24 9.21
CA ASP A 48 -1.11 -0.77 10.47
C ASP A 48 -1.75 -0.06 11.68
N TYR A 49 -1.79 1.28 11.67
CA TYR A 49 -2.46 2.08 12.68
C TYR A 49 -3.94 1.74 12.79
N TRP A 50 -4.66 1.66 11.66
CA TRP A 50 -6.10 1.41 11.66
C TRP A 50 -6.44 0.03 12.25
N TYR A 51 -5.72 -1.02 11.84
CA TYR A 51 -5.93 -2.38 12.34
C TYR A 51 -5.54 -2.51 13.82
N LYS A 52 -4.40 -1.96 14.25
CA LYS A 52 -4.01 -1.93 15.67
C LYS A 52 -5.03 -1.18 16.52
N LYS A 53 -5.54 -0.05 16.04
CA LYS A 53 -6.57 0.72 16.74
C LYS A 53 -7.88 -0.04 16.88
N LYS A 54 -8.29 -0.80 15.85
CA LYS A 54 -9.48 -1.66 15.90
C LYS A 54 -9.29 -2.88 16.80
N ASN A 55 -8.06 -3.40 16.88
CA ASN A 55 -7.73 -4.62 17.61
C ASN A 55 -6.88 -4.36 18.87
N LYS A 56 -7.29 -3.44 19.76
CA LYS A 56 -6.48 -3.07 20.94
C LYS A 56 -6.04 -4.23 21.84
N LYS A 57 -6.80 -5.33 21.87
CA LYS A 57 -6.54 -6.49 22.74
C LYS A 57 -5.52 -7.46 22.15
N ARG A 58 -5.44 -7.56 20.82
CA ARG A 58 -4.63 -8.54 20.11
C ARG A 58 -3.77 -7.78 19.12
N GLN A 59 -2.45 -7.91 19.23
CA GLN A 59 -1.49 -7.19 18.39
C GLN A 59 -1.45 -7.80 16.97
N LEU A 60 -2.60 -7.76 16.29
CA LEU A 60 -2.81 -8.32 14.97
C LEU A 60 -2.08 -7.48 13.93
N GLU A 61 -1.25 -8.13 13.13
CA GLU A 61 -0.48 -7.53 12.05
C GLU A 61 -1.01 -8.00 10.69
N VAL A 62 -1.50 -7.07 9.88
CA VAL A 62 -1.94 -7.36 8.51
C VAL A 62 -0.77 -7.28 7.53
N GLY A 63 -0.82 -8.08 6.48
CA GLY A 63 0.10 -7.95 5.35
C GLY A 63 -0.34 -6.80 4.44
N VAL A 64 0.58 -5.88 4.12
CA VAL A 64 0.33 -4.76 3.20
C VAL A 64 1.43 -4.70 2.15
N ILE A 65 1.04 -4.68 0.88
CA ILE A 65 1.93 -4.41 -0.25
C ILE A 65 1.48 -3.09 -0.89
N THR A 66 2.35 -2.08 -0.87
CA THR A 66 2.08 -0.79 -1.51
C THR A 66 2.90 -0.62 -2.78
N VAL A 67 2.26 -0.19 -3.86
CA VAL A 67 2.87 0.07 -5.16
C VAL A 67 2.44 1.45 -5.64
N VAL A 68 3.39 2.27 -6.06
CA VAL A 68 3.10 3.56 -6.71
C VAL A 68 3.52 3.47 -8.17
N HIS A 69 2.57 3.65 -9.08
CA HIS A 69 2.89 3.70 -10.51
C HIS A 69 3.59 5.02 -10.83
N THR A 70 4.77 4.90 -11.44
CA THR A 70 5.64 6.02 -11.78
C THR A 70 5.71 6.31 -13.27
N PHE A 71 5.09 5.45 -14.09
CA PHE A 71 5.08 5.49 -15.53
C PHE A 71 3.66 5.72 -16.05
N GLY A 72 3.52 6.58 -17.05
CA GLY A 72 2.24 6.94 -17.65
C GLY A 72 2.18 8.42 -17.97
N ARG A 73 1.47 8.78 -19.06
CA ARG A 73 1.38 10.16 -19.56
C ARG A 73 0.73 11.14 -18.57
N ASP A 74 -0.10 10.64 -17.66
CA ASP A 74 -0.92 11.46 -16.76
C ASP A 74 -0.23 11.83 -15.42
N LEU A 75 0.97 11.32 -15.13
CA LEU A 75 1.71 11.56 -13.87
C LEU A 75 0.85 11.42 -12.59
N LYS A 76 -0.09 10.47 -12.58
CA LYS A 76 -0.95 10.16 -11.43
C LYS A 76 -0.21 9.21 -10.49
N PHE A 77 0.31 9.73 -9.38
CA PHE A 77 1.06 8.95 -8.38
C PHE A 77 0.16 8.30 -7.33
N ASN A 78 -0.98 7.76 -7.74
CA ASN A 78 -1.95 7.12 -6.85
C ASN A 78 -1.36 5.81 -6.28
N PRO A 79 -1.17 5.70 -4.96
CA PRO A 79 -0.73 4.47 -4.34
C PRO A 79 -1.79 3.38 -4.44
N HIS A 80 -1.39 2.22 -4.91
CA HIS A 80 -2.15 0.98 -4.84
C HIS A 80 -1.70 0.18 -3.63
N ALA A 81 -2.62 -0.25 -2.80
CA ALA A 81 -2.35 -1.11 -1.65
C ALA A 81 -3.11 -2.43 -1.77
N LEU A 82 -2.40 -3.54 -1.64
CA LEU A 82 -3.00 -4.86 -1.40
C LEU A 82 -2.91 -5.12 0.10
N VAL A 83 -4.05 -5.35 0.74
CA VAL A 83 -4.15 -5.59 2.18
C VAL A 83 -4.75 -6.96 2.41
N THR A 84 -4.06 -7.84 3.13
CA THR A 84 -4.58 -9.18 3.44
C THR A 84 -5.85 -9.08 4.28
N GLU A 85 -6.83 -9.96 4.03
CA GLU A 85 -8.02 -10.04 4.89
C GLU A 85 -7.76 -10.80 6.20
N GLY A 86 -6.67 -11.55 6.26
CA GLY A 86 -6.12 -12.15 7.48
C GLY A 86 -5.06 -11.27 8.16
N ALA A 87 -4.69 -11.66 9.39
CA ALA A 87 -3.63 -11.03 10.17
C ALA A 87 -2.86 -12.08 10.99
N ILE A 88 -1.59 -11.81 11.26
CA ILE A 88 -0.76 -12.58 12.19
C ILE A 88 -1.05 -12.09 13.60
N ASP A 89 -1.35 -13.02 14.51
CA ASP A 89 -1.44 -12.71 15.94
C ASP A 89 -0.11 -13.00 16.60
N LYS A 90 0.63 -11.97 17.03
CA LYS A 90 1.93 -12.15 17.70
C LYS A 90 1.86 -12.86 19.05
N GLN A 91 0.66 -13.07 19.58
CA GLN A 91 0.43 -13.76 20.85
C GLN A 91 0.11 -15.25 20.68
N LYS A 92 0.12 -15.78 19.44
CA LYS A 92 -0.07 -17.19 19.11
C LYS A 92 1.02 -17.68 18.17
#